data_AF-A0A7T5RAN4-F1
#
_entry.id   AF-A0A7T5RAN4-F1
#
_cell.length_a   1.000
_cell.length_b   1.000
_cell.length_c   1.000
_cell.angle_alpha   90.00
_cell.angle_beta   90.00
_cell.angle_gamma   90.00
#
_symmetry.space_group_name_H-M   'P 1'
#
loop_
_entity.id
_entity.type
_entity.pdbx_description
1 polymer ?
#
loop_
_entity_poly.entity_id
_entity_poly.type
_entity_poly.pdbx_seq_one_letter_code
_entity_poly.pdbx_strand_id
1 'polypeptide(L)'
;MKNEDGQTLIEVLAAFGIAVVLVSAITIVVISALYNAQFSKNQNLATQYSQQGMEIVRKIRDSNFTQFNLFPPNNCLDKDKSSLTPKGTGCGQNVDVFVREVTINKELSSSCSSGAEVTVSTSWSDSKCTNPGNLYCHSAKQVSCLSSAAVPTPGTNRVPPALSYNDDPNNPNLSWTSVDGAAGYIIYYCSGYQCTPGGILVRFAPGTTSFNTYSYITSTCDAIIYRFAGSTDYGGGITSGLSDIVEVVLGGSCGGE
;
A
#
# COMPACT_ATOMS: atom_id res chain seq x y z
N MET A 1 18.73 2.56 76.40
CA MET A 1 18.52 2.79 74.96
C MET A 1 19.29 1.69 74.25
N LYS A 2 18.61 0.72 73.63
CA LYS A 2 19.27 -0.38 72.91
C LYS A 2 19.50 0.09 71.47
N ASN A 3 20.77 0.16 71.08
CA ASN A 3 21.17 0.39 69.69
C ASN A 3 21.03 -0.92 68.90
N GLU A 4 20.34 -0.85 67.77
CA GLU A 4 20.22 -1.91 66.76
C GLU A 4 21.25 -1.64 65.65
N ASP A 5 22.55 -1.80 65.93
CA ASP A 5 23.64 -1.42 65.01
C ASP A 5 24.23 -2.60 64.20
N GLY A 6 23.47 -3.68 63.98
CA GLY A 6 23.98 -4.91 63.34
C GLY A 6 23.35 -5.32 62.00
N GLN A 7 22.21 -4.73 61.58
CA GLN A 7 21.38 -5.28 60.50
C GLN A 7 21.48 -4.57 59.14
N THR A 8 22.30 -3.53 58.99
CA THR A 8 22.27 -2.67 57.78
C THR A 8 23.03 -3.23 56.57
N LEU A 9 24.10 -3.99 56.75
CA LEU A 9 24.95 -4.42 55.63
C LEU A 9 24.31 -5.51 54.76
N ILE A 10 23.69 -6.52 55.37
CA ILE A 10 23.06 -7.62 54.64
C ILE A 10 21.79 -7.18 53.90
N GLU A 11 21.05 -6.23 54.47
CA GLU A 11 19.86 -5.65 53.85
C GLU A 11 20.22 -4.82 52.62
N VAL A 12 21.29 -4.03 52.69
CA VAL A 12 21.80 -3.28 51.53
C VAL A 12 22.27 -4.23 50.42
N LEU A 13 22.94 -5.33 50.77
CA LEU A 13 23.40 -6.32 49.80
C LEU A 13 22.23 -7.07 49.14
N ALA A 14 21.21 -7.43 49.93
CA ALA A 14 19.98 -8.03 49.43
C ALA A 14 19.21 -7.06 48.51
N ALA A 15 19.06 -5.80 48.92
CA ALA A 15 18.41 -4.76 48.11
C ALA A 15 19.16 -4.50 46.79
N PHE A 16 20.50 -4.48 46.83
CA PHE A 16 21.31 -4.33 45.62
C PHE A 16 21.16 -5.53 44.68
N GLY A 17 21.15 -6.75 45.23
CA GLY A 17 20.90 -7.96 44.44
C GLY A 17 19.56 -7.92 43.72
N ILE A 18 18.49 -7.51 44.42
CA ILE A 18 17.16 -7.35 43.82
C ILE A 18 17.17 -6.24 42.75
N ALA A 19 17.82 -5.11 43.01
CA ALA A 19 17.90 -4.01 42.06
C ALA A 19 18.59 -4.41 40.74
N VAL A 20 19.69 -5.16 40.81
CA VAL A 20 20.41 -5.64 39.61
C VAL A 20 19.55 -6.57 38.77
N VAL A 21 18.81 -7.48 39.41
CA VAL A 21 17.89 -8.39 38.71
C VAL A 21 16.77 -7.61 38.01
N LEU A 22 16.20 -6.61 38.69
CA LEU A 22 15.15 -5.77 38.13
C LEU A 22 15.64 -4.95 36.93
N VAL A 23 16.80 -4.31 37.02
CA VAL A 23 17.37 -3.55 35.91
C VAL A 23 17.66 -4.46 34.72
N SER A 24 18.22 -5.65 34.96
CA SER A 24 18.49 -6.64 33.91
C SER A 24 17.20 -7.04 33.18
N ALA A 25 16.12 -7.32 33.91
CA ALA A 25 14.83 -7.67 33.31
C ALA A 25 14.27 -6.52 32.44
N ILE A 26 14.36 -5.27 32.91
CA ILE A 26 13.90 -4.10 32.16
C ILE A 26 14.69 -3.93 30.87
N THR A 27 16.03 -4.05 30.91
CA THR A 27 16.87 -3.88 29.71
C THR A 27 16.53 -4.88 28.60
N ILE A 28 16.26 -6.15 28.95
CA ILE A 28 15.88 -7.18 27.97
C ILE A 28 14.57 -6.81 27.26
N VAL A 29 13.58 -6.31 28.02
CA VAL A 29 12.29 -5.88 27.46
C VAL A 29 12.46 -4.67 26.55
N VAL A 30 13.26 -3.67 26.96
CA VAL A 30 13.54 -2.48 26.15
C VAL A 30 14.26 -2.84 24.85
N ILE A 31 15.25 -3.71 24.92
CA ILE A 31 15.99 -4.20 23.74
C ILE A 31 15.03 -4.91 22.77
N SER A 32 14.15 -5.78 23.29
CA SER A 32 13.14 -6.48 22.48
C SER A 32 12.16 -5.51 21.81
N ALA A 33 11.67 -4.52 22.55
CA ALA A 33 10.79 -3.48 22.03
C ALA A 33 11.46 -2.66 20.92
N LEU A 34 12.73 -2.28 21.11
CA LEU A 34 13.50 -1.55 20.10
C LEU A 34 13.67 -2.37 18.82
N TYR A 35 13.95 -3.67 18.94
CA TYR A 35 14.04 -4.56 17.77
C TYR A 35 12.73 -4.64 17.01
N ASN A 36 11.60 -4.79 17.70
CA ASN A 36 10.29 -4.85 17.05
C ASN A 36 9.92 -3.53 16.36
N ALA A 37 10.28 -2.39 16.97
CA ALA A 37 10.10 -1.07 16.38
C ALA A 37 10.96 -0.90 15.11
N GLN A 38 12.23 -1.30 15.16
CA GLN A 38 13.13 -1.24 14.00
C GLN A 38 12.67 -2.17 12.88
N PHE A 39 12.28 -3.40 13.20
CA PHE A 39 11.73 -4.35 12.23
C PHE A 39 10.50 -3.77 11.54
N SER A 40 9.55 -3.23 12.31
CA SER A 40 8.33 -2.64 11.76
C SER A 40 8.63 -1.43 10.86
N LYS A 41 9.58 -0.59 11.26
CA LYS A 41 10.05 0.55 10.43
C LYS A 41 10.67 0.06 9.12
N ASN A 42 11.58 -0.91 9.19
CA ASN A 42 12.27 -1.44 8.02
C ASN A 42 11.32 -2.19 7.07
N GLN A 43 10.34 -2.93 7.61
CA GLN A 43 9.29 -3.58 6.83
C GLN A 43 8.46 -2.57 6.04
N ASN A 44 8.06 -1.46 6.68
CA ASN A 44 7.30 -0.40 6.02
C ASN A 44 8.11 0.28 4.92
N LEU A 45 9.37 0.63 5.18
CA LEU A 45 10.27 1.22 4.20
C LEU A 45 10.56 0.26 3.03
N ALA A 46 10.86 -1.01 3.31
CA ALA A 46 11.08 -2.02 2.28
C ALA A 46 9.85 -2.21 1.39
N THR A 47 8.65 -2.17 1.98
CA THR A 47 7.39 -2.24 1.21
C THR A 47 7.24 -1.02 0.29
N GLN A 48 7.51 0.19 0.78
CA GLN A 48 7.49 1.40 -0.03
C GLN A 48 8.50 1.35 -1.17
N TYR A 49 9.74 0.90 -0.91
CA TYR A 49 10.77 0.75 -1.93
C TYR A 49 10.44 -0.32 -2.98
N SER A 50 9.78 -1.41 -2.58
CA SER A 50 9.27 -2.41 -3.50
C SER A 50 8.13 -1.88 -4.36
N GLN A 51 7.22 -1.08 -3.79
CA GLN A 51 6.15 -0.41 -4.55
C GLN A 51 6.71 0.60 -5.57
N GLN A 52 7.65 1.45 -5.13
CA GLN A 52 8.34 2.39 -6.02
C GLN A 52 9.10 1.66 -7.13
N GLY A 53 9.79 0.57 -6.79
CA GLY A 53 10.49 -0.25 -7.77
C GLY A 53 9.54 -0.85 -8.80
N MET A 54 8.38 -1.34 -8.37
CA MET A 54 7.36 -1.87 -9.28
C MET A 54 6.85 -0.80 -10.25
N GLU A 55 6.64 0.42 -9.76
CA GLU A 55 6.21 1.55 -10.60
C GLU A 55 7.28 1.93 -11.64
N ILE A 56 8.56 1.91 -11.26
CA ILE A 56 9.66 2.11 -12.20
C ILE A 56 9.67 1.02 -13.27
N VAL A 57 9.46 -0.25 -12.90
CA VAL A 57 9.43 -1.35 -13.88
C VAL A 57 8.23 -1.24 -14.81
N ARG A 58 7.06 -0.83 -14.31
CA ARG A 58 5.91 -0.48 -15.15
C ARG A 58 6.24 0.64 -16.13
N LYS A 59 6.88 1.71 -15.67
CA LYS A 59 7.32 2.82 -16.54
C LYS A 59 8.30 2.35 -17.61
N ILE A 60 9.23 1.46 -17.28
CA ILE A 60 10.18 0.87 -18.25
C ILE A 60 9.41 0.08 -19.31
N ARG A 61 8.53 -0.83 -18.88
CA ARG A 61 7.63 -1.58 -19.77
C ARG A 61 6.85 -0.66 -20.70
N ASP A 62 6.24 0.38 -20.15
CA ASP A 62 5.37 1.31 -20.88
C ASP A 62 6.15 2.17 -21.87
N SER A 63 7.39 2.54 -21.52
CA SER A 63 8.24 3.35 -22.38
C SER A 63 8.74 2.58 -23.61
N ASN A 64 9.10 1.30 -23.45
CA ASN A 64 9.57 0.47 -24.55
C ASN A 64 9.42 -1.01 -24.18
N PHE A 65 8.30 -1.61 -24.62
CA PHE A 65 8.01 -3.01 -24.31
C PHE A 65 9.04 -3.97 -24.92
N THR A 66 9.59 -3.65 -26.09
CA THR A 66 10.61 -4.49 -26.74
C THR A 66 11.89 -4.55 -25.89
N GLN A 67 12.35 -3.41 -25.37
CA GLN A 67 13.50 -3.36 -24.45
C GLN A 67 13.19 -4.03 -23.12
N PHE A 68 11.97 -3.84 -22.59
CA PHE A 68 11.52 -4.54 -21.39
C PHE A 68 11.62 -6.06 -21.55
N ASN A 69 11.20 -6.57 -22.71
CA ASN A 69 11.25 -7.99 -23.04
C ASN A 69 12.68 -8.52 -23.28
N LEU A 70 13.69 -7.65 -23.37
CA LEU A 70 15.10 -8.05 -23.49
C LEU A 70 15.84 -8.09 -22.15
N PHE A 71 15.27 -7.57 -21.06
CA PHE A 71 15.94 -7.66 -19.75
C PHE A 71 16.15 -9.11 -19.31
N PRO A 72 17.29 -9.43 -18.69
CA PRO A 72 17.52 -10.75 -18.12
C PRO A 72 16.57 -10.99 -16.93
N PRO A 73 16.44 -12.25 -16.45
CA PRO A 73 15.51 -12.57 -15.39
C PRO A 73 15.79 -11.86 -14.07
N ASN A 74 17.05 -11.62 -13.70
CA ASN A 74 17.40 -10.98 -12.42
C ASN A 74 18.15 -9.68 -12.66
N ASN A 75 17.65 -8.60 -12.06
CA ASN A 75 18.18 -7.26 -12.20
C ASN A 75 18.23 -6.54 -10.86
N CYS A 76 19.08 -5.53 -10.78
CA CYS A 76 19.19 -4.61 -9.67
C CYS A 76 18.55 -3.28 -10.06
N LEU A 77 18.00 -2.58 -9.07
CA LEU A 77 17.42 -1.27 -9.26
C LEU A 77 17.89 -0.34 -8.13
N ASP A 78 18.86 0.51 -8.44
CA ASP A 78 19.47 1.41 -7.46
C ASP A 78 18.56 2.59 -7.12
N LYS A 79 18.83 3.25 -5.99
CA LYS A 79 18.10 4.44 -5.54
C LYS A 79 18.11 5.52 -6.62
N ASP A 80 16.95 6.13 -6.84
CA ASP A 80 16.74 7.22 -7.81
C ASP A 80 17.10 6.90 -9.28
N LYS A 81 17.28 5.61 -9.61
CA LYS A 81 17.47 5.15 -10.99
C LYS A 81 16.15 4.69 -11.60
N SER A 82 15.97 4.98 -12.88
CA SER A 82 14.83 4.53 -13.69
C SER A 82 15.22 3.45 -14.70
N SER A 83 16.35 2.78 -14.50
CA SER A 83 16.90 1.76 -15.39
C SER A 83 17.32 0.55 -14.58
N LEU A 84 17.08 -0.63 -15.13
CA LEU A 84 17.51 -1.90 -14.54
C LEU A 84 18.94 -2.22 -14.96
N THR A 85 19.74 -2.70 -14.02
CA THR A 85 21.08 -3.24 -14.28
C THR A 85 21.05 -4.76 -14.09
N PRO A 86 21.61 -5.56 -15.03
CA PRO A 86 21.68 -7.00 -14.85
C PRO A 86 22.36 -7.38 -13.53
N LYS A 87 21.77 -8.33 -12.80
CA LYS A 87 22.38 -8.85 -11.57
C LYS A 87 23.65 -9.64 -11.93
N GLY A 88 24.79 -9.17 -11.43
CA GLY A 88 26.05 -9.92 -11.45
C GLY A 88 26.05 -11.00 -10.35
N THR A 89 27.08 -11.01 -9.49
CA THR A 89 27.12 -11.89 -8.31
C THR A 89 26.04 -11.55 -7.26
N GLY A 90 25.56 -10.31 -7.26
CA GLY A 90 24.50 -9.81 -6.40
C GLY A 90 24.28 -8.31 -6.65
N CYS A 91 23.22 -7.75 -6.07
CA CYS A 91 22.95 -6.31 -6.17
C CYS A 91 23.72 -5.47 -5.15
N GLY A 92 24.22 -6.09 -4.07
CA GLY A 92 24.74 -5.36 -2.92
C GLY A 92 23.68 -4.43 -2.30
N GLN A 93 24.08 -3.62 -1.32
CA GLN A 93 23.22 -2.55 -0.83
C GLN A 93 23.11 -1.47 -1.91
N ASN A 94 21.90 -1.23 -2.39
CA ASN A 94 21.64 -0.31 -3.50
C ASN A 94 20.48 0.67 -3.24
N VAL A 95 19.79 0.53 -2.10
CA VAL A 95 18.80 1.51 -1.62
C VAL A 95 18.97 1.69 -0.11
N ASP A 96 19.75 2.69 0.29
CA ASP A 96 20.13 2.93 1.69
C ASP A 96 20.74 1.67 2.34
N VAL A 97 20.12 1.13 3.38
CA VAL A 97 20.54 -0.12 4.06
C VAL A 97 19.98 -1.38 3.41
N PHE A 98 19.14 -1.23 2.38
CA PHE A 98 18.40 -2.30 1.72
C PHE A 98 19.05 -2.74 0.40
N VAL A 99 18.71 -3.96 0.02
CA VAL A 99 18.98 -4.55 -1.29
C VAL A 99 17.68 -4.67 -2.05
N ARG A 100 17.56 -4.00 -3.18
CA ARG A 100 16.41 -4.06 -4.08
C ARG A 100 16.77 -4.82 -5.35
N GLU A 101 16.05 -5.91 -5.57
CA GLU A 101 16.16 -6.79 -6.73
C GLU A 101 14.82 -6.83 -7.49
N VAL A 102 14.92 -6.90 -8.81
CA VAL A 102 13.79 -7.05 -9.73
C VAL A 102 13.99 -8.34 -10.50
N THR A 103 13.10 -9.29 -10.27
CA THR A 103 13.03 -10.55 -11.01
C THR A 103 11.91 -10.45 -12.04
N ILE A 104 12.23 -10.67 -13.32
CA ILE A 104 11.28 -10.69 -14.44
C ILE A 104 11.25 -12.11 -14.97
N ASN A 105 10.23 -12.87 -14.56
CA ASN A 105 9.97 -14.19 -15.09
C ASN A 105 9.02 -14.10 -16.29
N LYS A 106 9.50 -14.53 -17.47
CA LYS A 106 8.74 -14.44 -18.72
C LYS A 106 8.02 -15.75 -19.05
N GLU A 107 8.31 -16.81 -18.31
CA GLU A 107 7.60 -18.07 -18.43
C GLU A 107 6.20 -17.91 -17.85
N LEU A 108 5.25 -18.67 -18.42
CA LEU A 108 3.90 -18.75 -17.86
C LEU A 108 3.99 -19.25 -16.41
N SER A 109 3.70 -18.37 -15.46
CA SER A 109 3.62 -18.73 -14.05
C SER A 109 2.18 -19.01 -13.67
N SER A 110 1.96 -19.79 -12.60
CA SER A 110 0.61 -19.99 -12.05
C SER A 110 -0.04 -18.68 -11.58
N SER A 111 0.77 -17.64 -11.31
CA SER A 111 0.30 -16.31 -10.91
C SER A 111 -0.10 -15.43 -12.09
N CYS A 112 0.50 -15.64 -13.27
CA CYS A 112 0.31 -14.83 -14.46
C CYS A 112 -0.02 -15.70 -15.67
N SER A 113 -1.32 -15.76 -16.01
CA SER A 113 -1.82 -16.50 -17.19
C SER A 113 -1.46 -15.87 -18.54
N SER A 114 -1.02 -14.60 -18.53
CA SER A 114 -0.46 -13.91 -19.68
C SER A 114 0.49 -12.79 -19.23
N GLY A 115 1.60 -12.61 -19.98
CA GLY A 115 2.64 -11.62 -19.66
C GLY A 115 3.76 -12.15 -18.76
N ALA A 116 4.70 -11.27 -18.42
CA ALA A 116 5.80 -11.57 -17.52
C ALA A 116 5.41 -11.33 -16.06
N GLU A 117 5.70 -12.28 -15.18
CA GLU A 117 5.63 -12.08 -13.73
C GLU A 117 6.84 -11.27 -13.27
N VAL A 118 6.58 -10.05 -12.80
CA VAL A 118 7.61 -9.20 -12.22
C VAL A 118 7.50 -9.25 -10.71
N THR A 119 8.59 -9.60 -10.07
CA THR A 119 8.76 -9.56 -8.62
C THR A 119 9.80 -8.51 -8.25
N VAL A 120 9.41 -7.52 -7.46
CA VAL A 120 10.33 -6.58 -6.83
C VAL A 120 10.49 -6.97 -5.37
N SER A 121 11.71 -7.29 -4.97
CA SER A 121 12.06 -7.67 -3.61
C SER A 121 13.00 -6.63 -3.01
N THR A 122 12.66 -6.14 -1.82
CA THR A 122 13.55 -5.29 -1.02
C THR A 122 13.90 -6.03 0.26
N SER A 123 15.18 -6.33 0.44
CA SER A 123 15.70 -7.16 1.52
C SER A 123 16.62 -6.37 2.44
N TRP A 124 16.64 -6.71 3.73
CA TRP A 124 17.55 -6.12 4.71
C TRP A 124 18.00 -7.13 5.76
N SER A 125 19.01 -6.73 6.51
CA SER A 125 19.59 -7.50 7.60
C SER A 125 19.41 -6.76 8.92
N ASP A 126 19.28 -7.49 10.02
CA ASP A 126 19.36 -6.96 11.37
C ASP A 126 20.24 -7.87 12.25
N SER A 127 20.40 -7.53 13.53
CA SER A 127 21.21 -8.33 14.47
C SER A 127 20.66 -9.73 14.76
N LYS A 128 19.43 -10.05 14.32
CA LYS A 128 18.85 -11.39 14.40
C LYS A 128 19.15 -12.23 13.15
N CYS A 129 19.67 -11.65 12.07
CA CYS A 129 20.18 -12.39 10.93
C CYS A 129 21.54 -13.03 11.27
N THR A 130 21.52 -14.28 11.72
CA THR A 130 22.73 -15.01 12.17
C THR A 130 23.34 -15.93 11.12
N ASN A 131 22.66 -16.14 9.98
CA ASN A 131 23.11 -17.07 8.95
C ASN A 131 24.07 -16.37 7.96
N PRO A 132 25.36 -16.75 7.91
CA PRO A 132 26.32 -16.14 6.99
C PRO A 132 26.00 -16.44 5.51
N GLY A 133 25.22 -17.49 5.21
CA GLY A 133 24.74 -17.79 3.87
C GLY A 133 23.49 -17.01 3.45
N ASN A 134 22.84 -16.31 4.38
CA ASN A 134 21.69 -15.45 4.11
C ASN A 134 21.82 -14.13 4.89
N LEU A 135 22.69 -13.25 4.39
CA LEU A 135 22.97 -11.97 5.00
C LEU A 135 21.70 -11.12 5.17
N TYR A 136 20.81 -11.13 4.18
CA TYR A 136 19.55 -10.38 4.20
C TYR A 136 18.38 -11.31 4.49
N CYS A 137 18.17 -11.61 5.78
CA CYS A 137 17.20 -12.60 6.20
C CYS A 137 15.74 -12.13 6.15
N HIS A 138 15.49 -10.82 6.00
CA HIS A 138 14.15 -10.24 5.87
C HIS A 138 13.93 -9.68 4.46
N SER A 139 12.69 -9.76 3.95
CA SER A 139 12.34 -9.20 2.64
C SER A 139 10.88 -8.77 2.55
N ALA A 140 10.63 -7.70 1.79
CA ALA A 140 9.31 -7.27 1.36
C ALA A 140 9.19 -7.43 -0.16
N LYS A 141 8.22 -8.24 -0.59
CA LYS A 141 8.02 -8.61 -2.00
C LYS A 141 6.76 -7.98 -2.57
N GLN A 142 6.86 -7.49 -3.80
CA GLN A 142 5.72 -7.08 -4.60
C GLN A 142 5.73 -7.83 -5.93
N VAL A 143 4.61 -8.47 -6.26
CA VAL A 143 4.45 -9.29 -7.47
C VAL A 143 3.38 -8.67 -8.35
N SER A 144 3.65 -8.53 -9.64
CA SER A 144 2.70 -7.99 -10.61
C SER A 144 2.91 -8.64 -11.98
N CYS A 145 1.82 -8.91 -12.69
CA CYS A 145 1.87 -9.43 -14.06
C CYS A 145 1.91 -8.27 -15.05
N LEU A 146 2.93 -8.26 -15.91
CA LEU A 146 3.17 -7.22 -16.91
C LEU A 146 3.15 -7.82 -18.32
N SER A 147 2.14 -7.49 -19.13
CA SER A 147 2.01 -7.97 -20.51
C SER A 147 2.20 -6.85 -21.54
N SER A 148 2.25 -7.22 -22.82
CA SER A 148 2.41 -6.33 -23.97
C SER A 148 1.15 -5.53 -24.32
N ALA A 149 0.09 -5.63 -23.52
CA ALA A 149 -1.05 -4.76 -23.68
C ALA A 149 -0.51 -3.33 -23.61
N ALA A 150 -0.65 -2.60 -24.72
CA ALA A 150 -0.49 -1.16 -24.69
C ALA A 150 -1.32 -0.71 -23.49
N VAL A 151 -0.65 -0.19 -22.46
CA VAL A 151 -1.32 0.77 -21.60
C VAL A 151 -1.87 1.78 -22.59
N PRO A 152 -3.19 2.05 -22.66
CA PRO A 152 -3.64 3.24 -23.37
C PRO A 152 -2.78 4.35 -22.79
N THR A 153 -1.87 4.88 -23.62
CA THR A 153 -0.89 5.89 -23.22
C THR A 153 -1.60 6.84 -22.29
N PRO A 154 -1.08 7.15 -21.09
CA PRO A 154 -1.72 8.14 -20.25
C PRO A 154 -1.86 9.38 -21.11
N GLY A 155 -3.10 9.68 -21.51
CA GLY A 155 -3.45 11.03 -21.88
C GLY A 155 -2.92 11.86 -20.71
N THR A 156 -2.12 12.88 -21.01
CA THR A 156 -1.47 13.74 -20.02
C THR A 156 -2.47 14.48 -19.11
N ASN A 157 -3.76 14.19 -19.27
CA ASN A 157 -4.86 14.55 -18.39
C ASN A 157 -5.49 13.28 -17.81
N ARG A 158 -4.94 12.75 -16.71
CA ARG A 158 -5.64 11.76 -15.87
C ARG A 158 -6.73 12.50 -15.09
N VAL A 159 -7.84 12.77 -15.74
CA VAL A 159 -8.95 13.51 -15.12
C VAL A 159 -9.78 12.54 -14.28
N PRO A 160 -10.13 12.90 -13.03
CA PRO A 160 -11.19 12.21 -12.32
C PRO A 160 -12.50 12.29 -13.08
N PRO A 161 -13.37 11.27 -12.99
CA PRO A 161 -14.67 11.36 -13.59
C PRO A 161 -15.48 12.40 -12.81
N ALA A 162 -16.14 13.33 -13.50
CA ALA A 162 -17.02 14.28 -12.84
C ALA A 162 -18.26 13.52 -12.35
N LEU A 163 -18.51 13.56 -11.04
CA LEU A 163 -19.65 12.92 -10.42
C LEU A 163 -20.85 13.87 -10.37
N SER A 164 -22.04 13.29 -10.47
CA SER A 164 -23.31 13.97 -10.26
C SER A 164 -24.28 13.03 -9.56
N TYR A 165 -25.12 13.58 -8.70
CA TYR A 165 -26.19 12.84 -8.03
C TYR A 165 -27.54 13.38 -8.51
N ASN A 166 -28.47 12.46 -8.76
CA ASN A 166 -29.87 12.77 -9.03
C ASN A 166 -30.70 12.34 -7.81
N ASP A 167 -31.26 13.31 -7.11
CA ASP A 167 -32.04 13.17 -5.89
C ASP A 167 -33.52 12.84 -6.18
N ASP A 168 -33.84 12.22 -7.32
CA ASP A 168 -35.20 11.82 -7.65
C ASP A 168 -35.73 10.84 -6.57
N PRO A 169 -36.84 11.16 -5.89
CA PRO A 169 -37.41 10.33 -4.83
C PRO A 169 -37.75 8.90 -5.27
N ASN A 170 -38.03 8.69 -6.56
CA ASN A 170 -38.42 7.40 -7.10
C ASN A 170 -37.24 6.64 -7.72
N ASN A 171 -36.16 7.32 -8.08
CA ASN A 171 -35.00 6.70 -8.72
C ASN A 171 -33.70 7.49 -8.45
N PRO A 172 -33.22 7.47 -7.20
CA PRO A 172 -31.99 8.16 -6.83
C PRO A 172 -30.79 7.47 -7.47
N ASN A 173 -29.92 8.25 -8.11
CA ASN A 173 -28.85 7.71 -8.94
C ASN A 173 -27.58 8.55 -8.86
N LEU A 174 -26.45 7.89 -8.60
CA LEU A 174 -25.13 8.49 -8.72
C LEU A 174 -24.59 8.18 -10.12
N SER A 175 -24.21 9.21 -10.86
CA SER A 175 -23.67 9.11 -12.22
C SER A 175 -22.34 9.83 -12.36
N TRP A 176 -21.60 9.48 -13.41
CA TRP A 176 -20.31 10.11 -13.69
C TRP A 176 -19.98 10.16 -15.18
N THR A 177 -19.14 11.12 -15.56
CA THR A 177 -18.73 11.30 -16.97
C THR A 177 -17.81 10.19 -17.43
N SER A 178 -18.04 9.64 -18.63
CA SER A 178 -17.11 8.68 -19.22
C SER A 178 -15.77 9.34 -19.53
N VAL A 179 -14.68 8.70 -19.14
CA VAL A 179 -13.31 9.16 -19.38
C VAL A 179 -12.69 8.31 -20.48
N ASP A 180 -12.16 8.96 -21.51
CA ASP A 180 -11.52 8.25 -22.62
C ASP A 180 -10.27 7.50 -22.14
N GLY A 181 -10.12 6.26 -22.59
CA GLY A 181 -9.06 5.35 -22.11
C GLY A 181 -9.24 4.78 -20.69
N ALA A 182 -10.38 4.99 -20.03
CA ALA A 182 -10.69 4.37 -18.75
C ALA A 182 -10.81 2.84 -18.88
N ALA A 183 -10.08 2.11 -18.03
CA ALA A 183 -10.25 0.67 -17.86
C ALA A 183 -11.35 0.30 -16.84
N GLY A 184 -11.86 1.29 -16.10
CA GLY A 184 -12.95 1.15 -15.13
C GLY A 184 -13.08 2.38 -14.22
N TYR A 185 -13.98 2.31 -13.25
CA TYR A 185 -14.21 3.39 -12.28
C TYR A 185 -14.26 2.84 -10.85
N ILE A 186 -13.79 3.64 -9.90
CA ILE A 186 -13.82 3.31 -8.47
C ILE A 186 -14.55 4.43 -7.75
N ILE A 187 -15.56 4.06 -6.96
CA ILE A 187 -16.30 5.01 -6.12
C ILE A 187 -15.92 4.77 -4.65
N TYR A 188 -15.49 5.84 -3.99
CA TYR A 188 -15.07 5.85 -2.60
C TYR A 188 -16.16 6.40 -1.69
N TYR A 189 -16.28 5.81 -0.51
CA TYR A 189 -17.02 6.38 0.61
C TYR A 189 -16.11 7.35 1.38
N CYS A 190 -16.57 8.57 1.63
CA CYS A 190 -15.81 9.58 2.36
C CYS A 190 -16.35 9.76 3.79
N SER A 191 -15.45 9.83 4.76
CA SER A 191 -15.77 10.23 6.14
C SER A 191 -15.48 11.71 6.30
N GLY A 192 -16.52 12.54 6.33
CA GLY A 192 -16.35 14.00 6.18
C GLY A 192 -15.75 14.35 4.82
N TYR A 193 -14.77 15.25 4.78
CA TYR A 193 -14.06 15.65 3.55
C TYR A 193 -12.82 14.80 3.24
N GLN A 194 -12.66 13.65 3.87
CA GLN A 194 -11.53 12.75 3.69
C GLN A 194 -12.01 11.40 3.14
N CYS A 195 -11.55 11.03 1.95
CA CYS A 195 -11.87 9.76 1.32
C CYS A 195 -10.66 8.82 1.45
N THR A 196 -10.73 7.86 2.36
CA THR A 196 -9.62 6.90 2.58
C THR A 196 -9.74 5.67 1.66
N PRO A 197 -8.64 5.15 1.09
CA PRO A 197 -8.65 3.98 0.19
C PRO A 197 -9.19 2.67 0.78
N GLY A 198 -9.49 2.61 2.08
CA GLY A 198 -10.15 1.48 2.75
C GLY A 198 -11.69 1.50 2.67
N GLY A 199 -12.29 2.56 2.12
CA GLY A 199 -13.73 2.73 1.93
C GLY A 199 -14.19 2.53 0.49
N ILE A 200 -13.64 1.54 -0.22
CA ILE A 200 -14.10 1.20 -1.58
C ILE A 200 -15.52 0.67 -1.46
N LEU A 201 -16.49 1.34 -2.09
CA LEU A 201 -17.85 0.79 -2.21
C LEU A 201 -17.87 -0.31 -3.25
N VAL A 202 -17.53 0.04 -4.50
CA VAL A 202 -17.67 -0.83 -5.66
C VAL A 202 -16.68 -0.42 -6.76
N ARG A 203 -16.21 -1.40 -7.53
CA ARG A 203 -15.46 -1.22 -8.78
C ARG A 203 -16.39 -1.46 -9.97
N PHE A 204 -16.38 -0.57 -10.94
CA PHE A 204 -17.20 -0.65 -12.14
C PHE A 204 -16.34 -0.91 -13.39
N ALA A 205 -16.88 -1.74 -14.29
CA ALA A 205 -16.29 -2.06 -15.58
C ALA A 205 -16.31 -0.82 -16.51
N PRO A 206 -15.47 -0.79 -17.56
CA PRO A 206 -15.50 0.31 -18.53
C PRO A 206 -16.87 0.35 -19.22
N GLY A 207 -17.39 1.55 -19.45
CA GLY A 207 -18.72 1.79 -20.04
C GLY A 207 -19.88 1.88 -19.03
N THR A 208 -19.68 1.53 -17.76
CA THR A 208 -20.66 1.84 -16.70
C THR A 208 -20.44 3.27 -16.20
N THR A 209 -21.50 4.10 -16.27
CA THR A 209 -21.46 5.53 -15.91
C THR A 209 -22.51 5.92 -14.87
N SER A 210 -23.18 4.94 -14.26
CA SER A 210 -24.20 5.19 -13.24
C SER A 210 -24.39 4.00 -12.31
N PHE A 211 -24.80 4.29 -11.07
CA PHE A 211 -25.13 3.33 -10.05
C PHE A 211 -26.34 3.81 -9.25
N ASN A 212 -27.41 3.02 -9.29
CA ASN A 212 -28.60 3.26 -8.49
C ASN A 212 -28.25 3.01 -7.00
N THR A 213 -28.40 4.03 -6.17
CA THR A 213 -28.00 4.00 -4.75
C THR A 213 -29.08 3.43 -3.83
N TYR A 214 -30.19 2.92 -4.38
CA TYR A 214 -31.39 2.53 -3.65
C TYR A 214 -31.18 1.37 -2.66
N SER A 215 -30.20 0.49 -2.90
CA SER A 215 -29.87 -0.61 -1.96
C SER A 215 -29.31 -0.14 -0.60
N TYR A 216 -29.00 1.15 -0.46
CA TYR A 216 -28.52 1.77 0.78
C TYR A 216 -29.54 2.72 1.42
N ILE A 217 -30.70 2.90 0.78
CA ILE A 217 -31.78 3.76 1.28
C ILE A 217 -32.64 2.93 2.22
N THR A 218 -32.33 2.98 3.51
CA THR A 218 -33.30 2.60 4.53
C THR A 218 -34.26 3.76 4.73
N SER A 219 -35.56 3.45 4.82
CA SER A 219 -36.68 4.39 4.99
C SER A 219 -36.68 5.10 6.35
N THR A 220 -35.61 5.79 6.70
CA THR A 220 -35.49 6.53 7.96
C THR A 220 -35.65 8.03 7.70
N CYS A 221 -36.39 8.70 8.59
CA CYS A 221 -36.74 10.12 8.49
C CYS A 221 -35.58 11.07 8.83
N ASP A 222 -34.39 10.54 9.10
CA ASP A 222 -33.17 11.32 9.28
C ASP A 222 -32.46 11.47 7.93
N ALA A 223 -32.22 12.70 7.49
CA ALA A 223 -31.39 12.99 6.33
C ALA A 223 -29.94 12.57 6.65
N ILE A 224 -29.52 11.40 6.17
CA ILE A 224 -28.14 10.95 6.27
C ILE A 224 -27.39 11.44 5.04
N ILE A 225 -26.41 12.33 5.26
CA ILE A 225 -25.54 12.83 4.19
C ILE A 225 -24.42 11.84 3.96
N TYR A 226 -24.42 11.23 2.80
CA TYR A 226 -23.34 10.41 2.27
C TYR A 226 -22.45 11.24 1.37
N ARG A 227 -21.15 10.93 1.34
CA ARG A 227 -20.17 11.67 0.54
C ARG A 227 -19.39 10.71 -0.31
N PHE A 228 -19.35 10.98 -1.61
CA PHE A 228 -18.69 10.13 -2.58
C PHE A 228 -17.66 10.92 -3.38
N ALA A 229 -16.56 10.24 -3.69
CA ALA A 229 -15.58 10.70 -4.66
C ALA A 229 -15.28 9.58 -5.65
N GLY A 230 -14.96 9.96 -6.88
CA GLY A 230 -14.78 9.05 -8.00
C GLY A 230 -13.33 9.10 -8.45
N SER A 231 -12.87 7.97 -8.95
CA SER A 231 -11.58 7.89 -9.62
C SER A 231 -11.66 6.95 -10.81
N THR A 232 -10.91 7.29 -11.85
CA THR A 232 -10.79 6.49 -13.07
C THR A 232 -9.68 5.47 -12.86
N ASP A 233 -9.98 4.19 -13.04
CA ASP A 233 -8.99 3.12 -13.07
C ASP A 233 -8.49 2.96 -14.52
N TYR A 234 -7.17 2.97 -14.71
CA TYR A 234 -6.53 2.80 -16.02
C TYR A 234 -5.85 1.44 -16.18
N GLY A 235 -6.13 0.48 -15.29
CA GLY A 235 -5.58 -0.87 -15.32
C GLY A 235 -4.19 -0.91 -14.71
N GLY A 236 -4.05 -1.60 -13.58
CA GLY A 236 -2.76 -1.76 -12.87
C GLY A 236 -2.62 -0.96 -11.57
N GLY A 237 -3.72 -0.35 -11.08
CA GLY A 237 -3.76 0.32 -9.77
C GLY A 237 -3.34 1.79 -9.78
N ILE A 238 -2.97 2.34 -10.95
CA ILE A 238 -2.82 3.79 -11.12
C ILE A 238 -4.20 4.37 -11.39
N THR A 239 -4.72 5.11 -10.42
CA THR A 239 -6.02 5.77 -10.51
C THR A 239 -5.84 7.24 -10.87
N SER A 240 -6.88 7.91 -11.38
CA SER A 240 -6.87 9.38 -11.40
C SER A 240 -6.78 9.89 -9.95
N GLY A 241 -6.50 11.19 -9.77
CA GLY A 241 -6.86 11.85 -8.51
C GLY A 241 -8.35 11.64 -8.18
N LEU A 242 -8.77 12.04 -6.98
CA LEU A 242 -10.19 12.04 -6.65
C LEU A 242 -10.91 13.18 -7.38
N SER A 243 -12.15 12.94 -7.79
CA SER A 243 -13.07 14.00 -8.18
C SER A 243 -13.37 14.93 -7.00
N ASP A 244 -14.08 16.01 -7.30
CA ASP A 244 -14.81 16.74 -6.25
C ASP A 244 -15.77 15.79 -5.53
N ILE A 245 -15.96 16.08 -4.23
CA ILE A 245 -16.86 15.30 -3.38
C ILE A 245 -18.30 15.68 -3.74
N VAL A 246 -19.10 14.68 -4.07
CA VAL A 246 -20.55 14.82 -4.21
C VAL A 246 -21.21 14.39 -2.91
N GLU A 247 -21.97 15.30 -2.32
CA GLU A 247 -22.84 15.00 -1.19
C GLU A 247 -24.16 14.43 -1.71
N VAL A 248 -24.61 13.35 -1.08
CA VAL A 248 -25.79 12.58 -1.42
C VAL A 248 -26.63 12.54 -0.16
N VAL A 249 -27.76 13.23 -0.19
CA VAL A 249 -28.65 13.30 0.96
C VAL A 249 -29.64 12.13 0.85
N LEU A 250 -29.46 11.09 1.65
CA LEU A 250 -30.41 9.98 1.73
C LEU A 250 -31.34 10.24 2.93
N GLY A 251 -32.54 10.76 2.66
CA GLY A 251 -33.60 10.85 3.68
C GLY A 251 -34.75 11.81 3.37
N GLY A 252 -35.94 11.21 3.26
CA GLY A 252 -37.27 11.73 3.64
C GLY A 252 -37.74 13.09 3.14
N SER A 253 -38.58 13.11 2.10
CA SER A 253 -39.67 14.08 2.06
C SER A 253 -40.64 13.76 3.21
N CYS A 254 -40.44 14.36 4.38
CA CYS A 254 -41.50 14.55 5.35
C CYS A 254 -42.44 15.63 4.81
N GLY A 255 -43.19 15.29 3.76
CA GLY A 255 -44.32 16.08 3.30
C GLY A 255 -45.47 15.88 4.28
N GLY A 256 -45.57 16.77 5.26
CA GLY A 256 -46.87 17.14 5.79
C GLY A 256 -47.48 18.13 4.82
N GLU A 257 -48.42 17.67 4.01
CA GLU A 257 -49.64 18.37 3.54
C GLU A 257 -50.50 17.40 2.72
#